data_AF-A0A7C6E6Z8-F1
#
_entry.id   AF-A0A7C6E6Z8-F1
#
_cell.length_a   1.000
_cell.length_b   1.000
_cell.length_c   1.000
_cell.angle_alpha   90.00
_cell.angle_beta   90.00
_cell.angle_gamma   90.00
#
_symmetry.space_group_name_H-M   'P 1'
#
loop_
_entity.id
_entity.type
_entity.pdbx_description
1 polymer ?
#
loop_
_entity_poly.entity_id
_entity_poly.type
_entity_poly.pdbx_seq_one_letter_code
_entity_poly.pdbx_strand_id
1 'polypeptide(L)'
;MLTLPEKILFILLLLASLYYAYTGFRRVYLAIRRGRPEERFDRLPERIGRALWLTLTQQTVFKRRPLVSLLHAFVFYGFIYYLLVNLVDLLEGYFPLHAQGGLWNAYNFLADLLTAAILVGILGLMLRRYLLAPQDFTWNPKVPLHEWVRQGIPRDSAIVGAFITFHVGSRLLSKAAGLAQGEPDPFQPVASFLATLLAGLSPSSLVVLEHFFWWGALGSILLFLPYFPRSKHIHLMMGPINLAFRQEKPGALRPLDL
;
A
#
# COMPACT_ATOMS: atom_id res chain seq x y z
N MET A 1 -4.58 20.76 -11.72
CA MET A 1 -5.91 20.50 -11.11
C MET A 1 -6.79 19.79 -12.12
N LEU A 2 -7.71 18.94 -11.67
CA LEU A 2 -8.59 18.19 -12.56
C LEU A 2 -9.65 19.07 -13.23
N THR A 3 -10.04 18.67 -14.42
CA THR A 3 -11.22 19.18 -15.12
C THR A 3 -12.51 18.73 -14.44
N LEU A 4 -13.62 19.43 -14.69
CA LEU A 4 -14.93 19.05 -14.14
C LEU A 4 -15.36 17.61 -14.51
N PRO A 5 -15.22 17.15 -15.78
CA PRO A 5 -15.52 15.76 -16.14
C PRO A 5 -14.69 14.74 -15.34
N GLU A 6 -13.39 15.00 -15.14
CA GLU A 6 -12.53 14.12 -14.35
C GLU A 6 -12.99 14.03 -12.90
N LYS A 7 -13.34 15.15 -12.27
CA LYS A 7 -13.87 15.16 -10.89
C LYS A 7 -15.14 14.32 -10.78
N ILE A 8 -16.08 14.49 -11.72
CA ILE A 8 -17.33 13.71 -11.74
C ILE A 8 -17.04 12.21 -11.90
N LEU A 9 -16.22 11.83 -12.88
CA LEU A 9 -15.85 10.44 -13.11
C LEU A 9 -15.15 9.83 -11.90
N PHE A 10 -14.30 10.60 -11.21
CA PHE A 10 -13.58 10.12 -10.05
C PHE A 10 -14.52 9.87 -8.86
N ILE A 11 -15.49 10.76 -8.62
CA ILE A 11 -16.53 10.54 -7.59
C ILE A 11 -17.37 9.31 -7.93
N LEU A 12 -17.78 9.13 -9.18
CA LEU A 12 -18.53 7.93 -9.59
C LEU A 12 -17.73 6.64 -9.34
N LEU A 13 -16.44 6.65 -9.70
CA LEU A 13 -15.54 5.54 -9.44
C LEU A 13 -15.35 5.29 -7.93
N LEU A 14 -15.21 6.35 -7.14
CA LEU A 14 -15.09 6.28 -5.68
C LEU A 14 -16.33 5.62 -5.07
N LEU A 15 -17.53 6.06 -5.44
CA LEU A 15 -18.78 5.50 -4.92
C LEU A 15 -18.94 4.02 -5.30
N ALA A 16 -18.68 3.67 -6.56
CA ALA A 16 -18.71 2.28 -7.02
C ALA A 16 -17.69 1.41 -6.27
N SER A 17 -16.46 1.91 -6.12
CA SER A 17 -15.38 1.24 -5.39
C SER A 17 -15.75 1.00 -3.93
N LEU A 18 -16.24 2.02 -3.23
CA LEU A 18 -16.67 1.91 -1.83
C LEU A 18 -17.79 0.89 -1.66
N TYR A 19 -18.77 0.85 -2.57
CA TYR A 19 -19.82 -0.15 -2.55
C TYR A 19 -19.26 -1.58 -2.65
N TYR A 20 -18.43 -1.86 -3.66
CA TYR A 20 -17.85 -3.20 -3.80
C TYR A 20 -16.88 -3.57 -2.67
N ALA A 21 -16.10 -2.61 -2.16
CA ALA A 21 -15.24 -2.81 -1.01
C ALA A 21 -16.07 -3.15 0.24
N TYR A 22 -17.15 -2.42 0.50
CA TYR A 22 -18.09 -2.71 1.58
C TYR A 22 -18.61 -4.14 1.50
N THR A 23 -19.06 -4.60 0.31
CA THR A 23 -19.54 -5.99 0.18
C THR A 23 -18.46 -7.02 0.49
N GLY A 24 -17.21 -6.76 0.11
CA GLY A 24 -16.06 -7.62 0.41
C GLY A 24 -15.75 -7.68 1.90
N PHE A 25 -15.61 -6.53 2.55
CA PHE A 25 -15.36 -6.45 3.99
C PHE A 25 -16.52 -7.00 4.82
N ARG A 26 -17.77 -6.81 4.38
CA ARG A 26 -18.94 -7.40 5.01
C ARG A 26 -18.86 -8.94 5.02
N ARG A 27 -18.39 -9.56 3.94
CA ARG A 27 -18.18 -11.03 3.91
C ARG A 27 -17.12 -11.47 4.92
N VAL A 28 -16.01 -10.75 5.01
CA VAL A 28 -14.95 -11.01 6.01
C VAL A 28 -15.51 -10.89 7.43
N TYR A 29 -16.24 -9.81 7.72
CA TYR A 29 -16.89 -9.60 9.01
C TYR A 29 -17.88 -10.72 9.35
N LEU A 30 -18.75 -11.10 8.41
CA LEU A 30 -19.71 -12.19 8.62
C LEU A 30 -19.01 -13.54 8.83
N ALA A 31 -17.87 -13.79 8.17
CA ALA A 31 -17.08 -14.99 8.40
C ALA A 31 -16.47 -15.00 9.80
N ILE A 32 -15.88 -13.88 10.26
CA ILE A 32 -15.34 -13.75 11.63
C ILE A 32 -16.45 -13.96 12.66
N ARG A 33 -17.65 -13.41 12.43
CA ARG A 33 -18.79 -13.53 13.34
C ARG A 33 -19.37 -14.94 13.49
N ARG A 34 -19.03 -15.88 12.61
CA ARG A 34 -19.42 -17.30 12.76
C ARG A 34 -18.53 -18.04 13.75
N GLY A 35 -17.41 -17.44 14.18
CA GLY A 35 -16.53 -18.00 15.21
C GLY A 35 -17.23 -18.09 16.57
N ARG A 36 -16.72 -18.98 17.43
CA ARG A 36 -17.18 -19.06 18.82
C ARG A 36 -16.75 -17.82 19.59
N PRO A 37 -17.56 -17.33 20.54
CA PRO A 37 -17.14 -16.23 21.41
C PRO A 37 -15.91 -16.65 22.22
N GLU A 38 -14.97 -15.72 22.34
CA GLU A 38 -13.79 -15.88 23.19
C GLU A 38 -13.54 -14.60 23.96
N GLU A 39 -13.30 -14.73 25.26
CA GLU A 39 -12.90 -13.62 26.13
C GLU A 39 -11.46 -13.20 25.79
N ARG A 40 -11.33 -12.19 24.93
CA ARG A 40 -10.03 -11.62 24.51
C ARG A 40 -9.94 -10.11 24.72
N PHE A 41 -10.84 -9.58 25.54
CA PHE A 41 -10.94 -8.15 25.86
C PHE A 41 -10.28 -7.81 27.21
N ASP A 42 -9.52 -8.75 27.80
CA ASP A 42 -8.69 -8.48 28.98
C ASP A 42 -7.48 -7.61 28.59
N ARG A 43 -7.14 -6.61 29.41
CA ARG A 43 -5.92 -5.78 29.24
C ARG A 43 -5.77 -5.15 27.84
N LEU A 44 -6.88 -4.72 27.23
CA LEU A 44 -6.89 -4.16 25.88
C LEU A 44 -5.84 -3.05 25.64
N PRO A 45 -5.65 -2.07 26.55
CA PRO A 45 -4.66 -1.01 26.32
C PRO A 45 -3.23 -1.57 26.16
N GLU A 46 -2.84 -2.54 27.00
CA GLU A 46 -1.52 -3.18 26.94
C GLU A 46 -1.36 -4.01 25.66
N ARG A 47 -2.41 -4.76 25.28
CA ARG A 47 -2.43 -5.57 24.06
C ARG A 47 -2.31 -4.72 22.80
N ILE A 48 -3.07 -3.63 22.72
CA ILE A 48 -3.03 -2.68 21.61
C ILE A 48 -1.67 -1.98 21.57
N GLY A 49 -1.18 -1.46 22.71
CA GLY A 49 0.13 -0.81 22.79
C GLY A 49 1.26 -1.74 22.32
N ARG A 50 1.23 -3.01 22.75
CA ARG A 50 2.16 -4.04 22.27
C ARG A 50 2.01 -4.31 20.77
N ALA A 51 0.78 -4.42 20.26
CA ALA A 51 0.55 -4.66 18.84
C ALA A 51 1.10 -3.52 17.99
N LEU A 52 0.82 -2.27 18.36
CA LEU A 52 1.36 -1.08 17.71
C LEU A 52 2.88 -1.07 17.77
N TRP A 53 3.48 -1.33 18.94
CA TRP A 53 4.94 -1.42 19.07
C TRP A 53 5.54 -2.46 18.13
N LEU A 54 4.97 -3.68 18.10
CA LEU A 54 5.48 -4.76 17.24
C LEU A 54 5.30 -4.46 15.75
N THR A 55 4.16 -3.87 15.36
CA THR A 55 3.87 -3.49 13.99
C THR A 55 4.79 -2.37 13.52
N LEU A 56 4.92 -1.29 14.30
CA LEU A 56 5.72 -0.12 13.93
C LEU A 56 7.20 -0.47 13.93
N THR A 57 7.73 -1.17 14.94
CA THR A 57 9.17 -1.49 15.00
C THR A 57 9.59 -2.59 14.04
N GLN A 58 8.66 -3.42 13.54
CA GLN A 58 8.93 -4.62 12.73
C GLN A 58 9.98 -5.59 13.33
N GLN A 59 10.26 -5.49 14.64
CA GLN A 59 11.43 -6.11 15.27
C GLN A 59 11.49 -7.65 15.12
N THR A 60 10.33 -8.30 14.97
CA THR A 60 10.24 -9.75 14.84
C THR A 60 10.75 -10.26 13.49
N VAL A 61 10.60 -9.47 12.42
CA VAL A 61 10.93 -9.87 11.06
C VAL A 61 12.42 -9.60 10.76
N PHE A 62 12.93 -8.46 11.22
CA PHE A 62 14.33 -8.05 11.04
C PHE A 62 15.33 -9.07 11.61
N LYS A 63 14.99 -9.78 12.70
CA LYS A 63 15.85 -10.79 13.33
C LYS A 63 16.21 -11.97 12.42
N ARG A 64 15.36 -12.32 11.45
CA ARG A 64 15.53 -13.54 10.65
C ARG A 64 16.04 -13.25 9.24
N ARG A 65 15.63 -12.12 8.64
CA ARG A 65 15.86 -11.81 7.23
C ARG A 65 16.08 -10.30 7.04
N PRO A 66 17.25 -9.75 7.40
CA PRO A 66 17.45 -8.30 7.46
C PRO A 66 17.19 -7.60 6.13
N LEU A 67 17.71 -8.13 5.01
CA LEU A 67 17.51 -7.52 3.68
C LEU A 67 16.04 -7.53 3.24
N VAL A 68 15.34 -8.65 3.40
CA VAL A 68 13.91 -8.75 3.04
C VAL A 68 13.07 -7.82 3.93
N SER A 69 13.44 -7.73 5.20
CA SER A 69 12.76 -6.85 6.17
C SER A 69 13.00 -5.38 5.84
N LEU A 70 14.20 -5.01 5.38
CA LEU A 70 14.50 -3.65 4.93
C LEU A 70 13.66 -3.27 3.70
N LEU A 71 13.61 -4.12 2.68
CA LEU A 71 12.78 -3.88 1.49
C LEU A 71 11.29 -3.77 1.86
N HIS A 72 10.82 -4.61 2.79
CA HIS A 72 9.46 -4.53 3.30
C HIS A 72 9.22 -3.27 4.14
N ALA A 73 10.20 -2.81 4.92
CA ALA A 73 10.10 -1.60 5.72
C ALA A 73 9.96 -0.36 4.82
N PHE A 74 10.70 -0.28 3.71
CA PHE A 74 10.51 0.79 2.72
C PHE A 74 9.07 0.85 2.21
N VAL A 75 8.49 -0.29 1.85
CA VAL A 75 7.09 -0.36 1.45
C VAL A 75 6.18 0.03 2.62
N PHE A 76 6.35 -0.54 3.80
CA PHE A 76 5.47 -0.30 4.95
C PHE A 76 5.44 1.17 5.40
N TYR A 77 6.58 1.78 5.68
CA TYR A 77 6.63 3.16 6.16
C TYR A 77 6.23 4.14 5.05
N GLY A 78 6.60 3.84 3.80
CA GLY A 78 6.12 4.57 2.65
C GLY A 78 4.60 4.54 2.55
N PHE A 79 3.97 3.38 2.69
CA PHE A 79 2.50 3.24 2.63
C PHE A 79 1.78 3.93 3.79
N ILE A 80 2.35 3.94 5.00
CA ILE A 80 1.81 4.74 6.11
C ILE A 80 1.81 6.22 5.75
N TYR A 81 2.93 6.73 5.25
CA TYR A 81 3.04 8.13 4.86
C TYR A 81 2.15 8.46 3.66
N TYR A 82 1.98 7.50 2.75
CA TYR A 82 1.12 7.63 1.58
C TYR A 82 -0.36 7.80 1.92
N LEU A 83 -0.80 7.49 3.14
CA LEU A 83 -2.15 7.89 3.58
C LEU A 83 -2.31 9.42 3.53
N LEU A 84 -1.29 10.15 4.00
CA LEU A 84 -1.24 11.61 3.91
C LEU A 84 -0.99 12.05 2.46
N VAL A 85 -0.04 11.42 1.75
CA VAL A 85 0.28 11.81 0.36
C VAL A 85 -0.93 11.70 -0.54
N ASN A 86 -1.66 10.59 -0.49
CA ASN A 86 -2.86 10.39 -1.30
C ASN A 86 -3.97 11.38 -0.94
N LEU A 87 -4.10 11.77 0.33
CA LEU A 87 -5.05 12.81 0.73
C LEU A 87 -4.65 14.16 0.14
N VAL A 88 -3.38 14.55 0.21
CA VAL A 88 -2.89 15.81 -0.34
C VAL A 88 -3.04 15.82 -1.87
N ASP A 89 -2.60 14.77 -2.56
CA ASP A 89 -2.71 14.65 -4.02
C ASP A 89 -4.18 14.67 -4.49
N LEU A 90 -5.11 14.12 -3.67
CA LEU A 90 -6.55 14.22 -3.92
C LEU A 90 -7.03 15.68 -3.78
N LEU A 91 -6.61 16.37 -2.73
CA LEU A 91 -6.98 17.77 -2.49
C LEU A 91 -6.44 18.70 -3.59
N GLU A 92 -5.19 18.53 -4.03
CA GLU A 92 -4.61 19.28 -5.16
C GLU A 92 -5.32 18.97 -6.49
N GLY A 93 -5.84 17.75 -6.66
CA GLY A 93 -6.67 17.39 -7.81
C GLY A 93 -8.00 18.13 -7.84
N TYR A 94 -8.63 18.33 -6.67
CA TYR A 94 -9.98 18.90 -6.56
C TYR A 94 -10.01 20.42 -6.37
N PHE A 95 -9.01 20.97 -5.68
CA PHE A 95 -8.96 22.36 -5.26
C PHE A 95 -7.72 23.04 -5.84
N PRO A 96 -7.73 24.39 -6.00
CA PRO A 96 -6.57 25.15 -6.44
C PRO A 96 -5.53 25.29 -5.31
N LEU A 97 -5.07 24.16 -4.79
CA LEU A 97 -4.08 24.07 -3.72
C LEU A 97 -2.79 23.51 -4.28
N HIS A 98 -1.67 24.00 -3.77
CA HIS A 98 -0.34 23.49 -4.08
C HIS A 98 0.44 23.35 -2.78
N ALA A 99 0.86 22.13 -2.45
CA ALA A 99 1.68 21.82 -1.29
C ALA A 99 3.12 22.29 -1.55
N GLN A 100 3.37 23.59 -1.38
CA GLN A 100 4.69 24.21 -1.56
C GLN A 100 4.99 25.22 -0.45
N GLY A 101 6.27 25.33 -0.08
CA GLY A 101 6.75 26.27 0.93
C GLY A 101 6.54 25.82 2.37
N GLY A 102 7.36 26.34 3.29
CA GLY A 102 7.25 26.07 4.72
C GLY A 102 7.30 24.57 5.04
N LEU A 103 6.32 24.08 5.82
CA LEU A 103 6.21 22.66 6.19
C LEU A 103 5.96 21.74 4.98
N TRP A 104 5.41 22.26 3.88
CA TRP A 104 5.20 21.47 2.67
C TRP A 104 6.50 21.03 2.00
N ASN A 105 7.59 21.78 2.17
CA ASN A 105 8.90 21.40 1.66
C ASN A 105 9.42 20.13 2.36
N ALA A 106 9.31 20.07 3.68
CA ALA A 106 9.66 18.86 4.44
C ALA A 106 8.74 17.69 4.06
N TYR A 107 7.45 17.97 3.87
CA TYR A 107 6.48 16.96 3.42
C TYR A 107 6.83 16.39 2.03
N ASN A 108 7.14 17.26 1.07
CA ASN A 108 7.49 16.89 -0.30
C ASN A 108 8.78 16.10 -0.35
N PHE A 109 9.78 16.52 0.42
CA PHE A 109 11.06 15.82 0.51
C PHE A 109 10.90 14.41 1.04
N LEU A 110 10.12 14.26 2.12
CA LEU A 110 9.82 12.94 2.67
C LEU A 110 8.95 12.11 1.71
N ALA A 111 7.97 12.72 1.05
CA ALA A 111 7.12 12.05 0.05
C ALA A 111 7.95 11.49 -1.10
N ASP A 112 8.84 12.29 -1.65
CA ASP A 112 9.67 11.96 -2.80
C ASP A 112 10.70 10.85 -2.47
N LEU A 113 11.38 10.96 -1.32
CA LEU A 113 12.29 9.90 -0.87
C LEU A 113 11.57 8.58 -0.56
N LEU A 114 10.41 8.63 0.11
CA LEU A 114 9.62 7.43 0.38
C LEU A 114 9.04 6.83 -0.90
N THR A 115 8.72 7.65 -1.90
CA THR A 115 8.31 7.17 -3.25
C THR A 115 9.40 6.30 -3.85
N ALA A 116 10.64 6.79 -3.88
CA ALA A 116 11.78 6.02 -4.37
C ALA A 116 12.02 4.76 -3.53
N ALA A 117 11.98 4.88 -2.19
CA ALA A 117 12.15 3.74 -1.29
C ALA A 117 11.10 2.66 -1.53
N ILE A 118 9.81 3.02 -1.69
CA ILE A 118 8.74 2.06 -2.01
C ILE A 118 9.02 1.35 -3.33
N LEU A 119 9.41 2.09 -4.38
CA LEU A 119 9.71 1.49 -5.69
C LEU A 119 10.89 0.52 -5.60
N VAL A 120 11.98 0.90 -4.94
CA VAL A 120 13.11 0.00 -4.68
C VAL A 120 12.68 -1.23 -3.87
N GLY A 121 11.89 -1.02 -2.81
CA GLY A 121 11.38 -2.06 -1.94
C GLY A 121 10.53 -3.08 -2.69
N ILE A 122 9.52 -2.62 -3.44
CA ILE A 122 8.62 -3.52 -4.16
C ILE A 122 9.32 -4.22 -5.32
N LEU A 123 10.15 -3.52 -6.10
CA LEU A 123 10.90 -4.14 -7.20
C LEU A 123 11.89 -5.18 -6.67
N GLY A 124 12.57 -4.91 -5.56
CA GLY A 124 13.43 -5.88 -4.89
C GLY A 124 12.68 -7.12 -4.39
N LEU A 125 11.49 -6.93 -3.79
CA LEU A 125 10.63 -8.04 -3.35
C LEU A 125 10.08 -8.87 -4.54
N MET A 126 9.75 -8.23 -5.66
CA MET A 126 9.32 -8.88 -6.89
C MET A 126 10.47 -9.64 -7.57
N LEU A 127 11.65 -9.04 -7.68
CA LEU A 127 12.88 -9.68 -8.16
C LEU A 127 13.18 -10.95 -7.35
N ARG A 128 13.16 -10.83 -6.02
CA ARG A 128 13.37 -11.98 -5.13
C ARG A 128 12.33 -13.07 -5.36
N ARG A 129 11.08 -12.70 -5.64
CA ARG A 129 9.98 -13.65 -5.78
C ARG A 129 9.98 -14.42 -7.10
N TYR A 130 10.22 -13.73 -8.21
CA TYR A 130 10.02 -14.30 -9.55
C TYR A 130 11.31 -14.63 -10.28
N LEU A 131 12.40 -13.90 -10.01
CA LEU A 131 13.68 -14.16 -10.66
C LEU A 131 14.59 -15.00 -9.77
N LEU A 132 14.83 -14.56 -8.53
CA LEU A 132 15.70 -15.34 -7.62
C LEU A 132 15.02 -16.59 -7.08
N ALA A 133 13.69 -16.54 -6.91
CA ALA A 133 12.81 -17.64 -6.51
C ALA A 133 13.44 -18.64 -5.50
N PRO A 134 13.90 -18.18 -4.32
CA PRO A 134 14.55 -19.05 -3.34
C PRO A 134 13.60 -20.16 -2.87
N GLN A 135 14.18 -21.25 -2.33
CA GLN A 135 13.45 -22.43 -1.85
C GLN A 135 12.36 -22.12 -0.81
N ASP A 136 12.41 -20.95 -0.17
CA ASP A 136 11.32 -20.46 0.70
C ASP A 136 9.94 -20.40 0.04
N PHE A 137 9.88 -20.35 -1.29
CA PHE A 137 8.64 -20.29 -2.06
C PHE A 137 8.21 -21.66 -2.60
N THR A 138 8.95 -22.73 -2.32
CA THR A 138 8.57 -24.09 -2.68
C THR A 138 7.91 -24.78 -1.50
N TRP A 139 6.96 -25.66 -1.81
CA TRP A 139 6.30 -26.48 -0.81
C TRP A 139 6.91 -27.87 -0.80
N ASN A 140 6.91 -28.52 0.36
CA ASN A 140 7.28 -29.93 0.45
C ASN A 140 6.30 -30.75 -0.44
N PRO A 141 6.79 -31.56 -1.40
CA PRO A 141 5.95 -32.33 -2.31
C PRO A 141 4.98 -33.30 -1.60
N LYS A 142 5.31 -33.69 -0.37
CA LYS A 142 4.50 -34.59 0.47
C LYS A 142 3.34 -33.90 1.17
N VAL A 143 3.27 -32.56 1.12
CA VAL A 143 2.16 -31.81 1.71
C VAL A 143 1.07 -31.66 0.65
N PRO A 144 -0.13 -32.27 0.84
CA PRO A 144 -1.23 -32.09 -0.09
C PRO A 144 -1.64 -30.61 -0.09
N LEU A 145 -1.65 -30.01 -1.28
CA LEU A 145 -2.10 -28.64 -1.50
C LEU A 145 -3.23 -28.64 -2.48
N HIS A 146 -4.32 -27.97 -2.13
CA HIS A 146 -5.41 -27.72 -3.07
C HIS A 146 -4.89 -26.90 -4.25
N GLU A 147 -5.29 -27.25 -5.48
CA GLU A 147 -4.76 -26.70 -6.73
C GLU A 147 -4.71 -25.16 -6.80
N TRP A 148 -5.76 -24.48 -6.32
CA TRP A 148 -5.86 -23.02 -6.28
C TRP A 148 -4.76 -22.35 -5.45
N VAL A 149 -4.17 -23.02 -4.46
CA VAL A 149 -3.12 -22.46 -3.60
C VAL A 149 -1.82 -22.29 -4.40
N ARG A 150 -1.47 -23.28 -5.23
CA ARG A 150 -0.21 -23.28 -5.99
C ARG A 150 -0.13 -22.12 -6.97
N GLN A 151 -1.24 -21.81 -7.63
CA GLN A 151 -1.31 -20.72 -8.61
C GLN A 151 -1.75 -19.38 -7.98
N GLY A 152 -2.57 -19.43 -6.94
CA GLY A 152 -3.16 -18.24 -6.31
C GLY A 152 -2.15 -17.35 -5.61
N ILE A 153 -1.20 -17.92 -4.86
CA ILE A 153 -0.25 -17.12 -4.08
C ILE A 153 0.73 -16.32 -4.97
N PRO A 154 1.35 -16.92 -6.02
CA PRO A 154 2.17 -16.16 -6.96
C PRO A 154 1.35 -15.13 -7.76
N ARG A 155 0.13 -15.46 -8.17
CA ARG A 155 -0.75 -14.53 -8.89
C ARG A 155 -1.12 -13.32 -8.03
N ASP A 156 -1.56 -13.55 -6.80
CA ASP A 156 -1.92 -12.47 -5.88
C ASP A 156 -0.71 -11.59 -5.53
N SER A 157 0.48 -12.19 -5.45
CA SER A 157 1.72 -11.43 -5.29
C SER A 157 2.05 -10.56 -6.50
N ALA A 158 1.76 -11.02 -7.72
CA ALA A 158 2.01 -10.27 -8.93
C ALA A 158 1.02 -9.11 -9.06
N ILE A 159 -0.25 -9.35 -8.77
CA ILE A 159 -1.30 -8.33 -8.78
C ILE A 159 -0.97 -7.22 -7.77
N VAL A 160 -0.63 -7.58 -6.54
CA VAL A 160 -0.26 -6.59 -5.50
C VAL A 160 1.02 -5.84 -5.88
N GLY A 161 2.04 -6.55 -6.37
CA GLY A 161 3.29 -5.92 -6.79
C GLY A 161 3.10 -4.94 -7.95
N ALA A 162 2.38 -5.37 -8.99
CA ALA A 162 2.04 -4.53 -10.13
C ALA A 162 1.19 -3.32 -9.71
N PHE A 163 0.21 -3.51 -8.83
CA PHE A 163 -0.59 -2.41 -8.27
C PHE A 163 0.31 -1.39 -7.56
N ILE A 164 1.17 -1.82 -6.63
CA ILE A 164 2.03 -0.91 -5.87
C ILE A 164 2.98 -0.16 -6.81
N THR A 165 3.66 -0.87 -7.73
CA THR A 165 4.56 -0.24 -8.70
C THR A 165 3.83 0.75 -9.60
N PHE A 166 2.65 0.39 -10.11
CA PHE A 166 1.86 1.27 -10.95
C PHE A 166 1.34 2.49 -10.18
N HIS A 167 0.78 2.29 -8.99
CA HIS A 167 0.25 3.37 -8.14
C HIS A 167 1.33 4.40 -7.79
N VAL A 168 2.44 3.93 -7.23
CA VAL A 168 3.54 4.77 -6.73
C VAL A 168 4.34 5.36 -7.90
N GLY A 169 4.58 4.57 -8.94
CA GLY A 169 5.24 5.03 -10.17
C GLY A 169 4.43 6.08 -10.90
N SER A 170 3.11 5.93 -10.96
CA SER A 170 2.22 6.95 -11.52
C SER A 170 2.27 8.24 -10.69
N ARG A 171 2.23 8.15 -9.35
CA ARG A 171 2.37 9.34 -8.50
C ARG A 171 3.68 10.08 -8.76
N LEU A 172 4.79 9.35 -8.90
CA LEU A 172 6.10 9.91 -9.24
C LEU A 172 6.10 10.61 -10.61
N LEU A 173 5.57 9.95 -11.63
CA LEU A 173 5.53 10.47 -13.00
C LEU A 173 4.56 11.66 -13.13
N SER A 174 3.47 11.68 -12.37
CA SER A 174 2.56 12.82 -12.28
C SER A 174 3.29 14.06 -11.72
N LYS A 175 4.01 13.92 -10.60
CA LYS A 175 4.81 15.01 -10.03
C LYS A 175 5.95 15.44 -10.96
N ALA A 176 6.63 14.51 -11.62
CA ALA A 176 7.67 14.83 -12.61
C ALA A 176 7.11 15.63 -13.79
N ALA A 177 5.94 15.26 -14.32
CA ALA A 177 5.28 16.00 -15.39
C ALA A 177 4.82 17.39 -14.93
N GLY A 178 4.34 17.53 -13.69
CA GLY A 178 4.02 18.83 -13.08
C GLY A 178 5.25 19.73 -12.95
N LEU A 179 6.37 19.19 -12.44
CA LEU A 179 7.62 19.93 -12.28
C LEU A 179 8.26 20.32 -13.62
N ALA A 180 8.12 19.50 -14.66
CA ALA A 180 8.62 19.82 -16.00
C ALA A 180 7.89 21.01 -16.66
N GLN A 181 6.71 21.41 -16.16
CA GLN A 181 6.00 22.61 -16.61
C GLN A 181 6.53 23.89 -15.95
N GLY A 182 7.27 23.76 -14.86
CA GLY A 182 7.80 24.87 -14.08
C GLY A 182 9.28 24.69 -13.77
N GLU A 183 9.69 25.15 -12.60
CA GLU A 183 11.08 25.00 -12.14
C GLU A 183 11.25 23.71 -11.32
N PRO A 184 12.44 23.08 -11.39
CA PRO A 184 12.78 21.96 -10.51
C PRO A 184 12.60 22.31 -9.03
N ASP A 185 12.03 21.38 -8.26
CA ASP A 185 11.86 21.53 -6.81
C ASP A 185 13.00 20.79 -6.08
N PRO A 186 13.87 21.49 -5.32
CA PRO A 186 14.93 20.86 -4.55
C PRO A 186 14.40 19.93 -3.44
N PHE A 187 13.14 20.08 -3.04
CA PHE A 187 12.47 19.22 -2.08
C PHE A 187 11.78 18.02 -2.76
N GLN A 188 11.94 17.81 -4.06
CA GLN A 188 11.48 16.60 -4.75
C GLN A 188 12.57 16.09 -5.69
N PRO A 189 13.77 15.70 -5.19
CA PRO A 189 14.93 15.43 -6.03
C PRO A 189 14.72 14.32 -7.07
N VAL A 190 13.96 13.27 -6.74
CA VAL A 190 13.69 12.14 -7.64
C VAL A 190 12.70 12.55 -8.72
N ALA A 191 11.60 13.21 -8.36
CA ALA A 191 10.66 13.75 -9.35
C ALA A 191 11.31 14.82 -10.24
N SER A 192 12.11 15.73 -9.66
CA SER A 192 12.87 16.76 -10.39
C SER A 192 13.87 16.15 -11.36
N PHE A 193 14.58 15.08 -10.97
CA PHE A 193 15.44 14.35 -11.89
C PHE A 193 14.65 13.77 -13.07
N LEU A 194 13.51 13.13 -12.82
CA LEU A 194 12.67 12.59 -13.89
C LEU A 194 12.01 13.68 -14.76
N ALA A 195 11.74 14.86 -14.20
CA ALA A 195 11.23 16.01 -14.94
C ALA A 195 12.20 16.43 -16.05
N THR A 196 13.52 16.30 -15.84
CA THR A 196 14.52 16.59 -16.90
C THR A 196 14.36 15.70 -18.14
N LEU A 197 13.88 14.47 -17.96
CA LEU A 197 13.60 13.55 -19.06
C LEU A 197 12.34 13.94 -19.85
N LEU A 198 11.50 14.81 -19.28
CA LEU A 198 10.26 15.30 -19.87
C LEU A 198 10.38 16.73 -20.42
N ALA A 199 11.52 17.40 -20.23
CA ALA A 199 11.73 18.82 -20.57
C ALA A 199 11.54 19.16 -22.06
N GLY A 200 11.63 18.19 -22.96
CA GLY A 200 11.42 18.38 -24.40
C GLY A 200 9.95 18.29 -24.85
N LEU A 201 9.02 18.00 -23.94
CA LEU A 201 7.60 17.86 -24.27
C LEU A 201 6.87 19.21 -24.28
N SER A 202 5.84 19.31 -25.10
CA SER A 202 4.98 20.51 -25.10
C SER A 202 4.24 20.66 -23.76
N PRO A 203 3.92 21.90 -23.32
CA PRO A 203 3.13 22.12 -22.10
C PRO A 203 1.81 21.34 -22.10
N SER A 204 1.11 21.27 -23.24
CA SER A 204 -0.10 20.47 -23.38
C SER A 204 0.13 18.97 -23.16
N SER A 205 1.26 18.44 -23.62
CA SER A 205 1.62 17.03 -23.40
C SER A 205 1.90 16.76 -21.93
N LEU A 206 2.58 17.69 -21.24
CA LEU A 206 2.90 17.57 -19.82
C LEU A 206 1.64 17.58 -18.96
N VAL A 207 0.67 18.45 -19.23
CA VAL A 207 -0.63 18.46 -18.54
C VAL A 207 -1.36 17.13 -18.72
N VAL A 208 -1.38 16.59 -19.95
CA VAL A 208 -2.00 15.28 -20.22
C VAL A 208 -1.31 14.16 -19.45
N LEU A 209 0.03 14.14 -19.40
CA LEU A 209 0.78 13.15 -18.62
C LEU A 209 0.52 13.30 -17.12
N GLU A 210 0.55 14.52 -16.60
CA GLU A 210 0.25 14.81 -15.20
C GLU A 210 -1.10 14.23 -14.81
N HIS A 211 -2.15 14.49 -15.59
CA HIS A 211 -3.51 14.00 -15.35
C HIS A 211 -3.61 12.49 -15.51
N PHE A 212 -3.03 11.92 -16.57
CA PHE A 212 -3.04 10.48 -16.81
C PHE A 212 -2.40 9.71 -15.65
N PHE A 213 -1.25 10.18 -15.17
CA PHE A 213 -0.54 9.57 -14.06
C PHE A 213 -1.17 9.91 -12.70
N TRP A 214 -1.83 11.05 -12.54
CA TRP A 214 -2.65 11.33 -11.36
C TRP A 214 -3.78 10.30 -11.24
N TRP A 215 -4.47 10.00 -12.36
CA TRP A 215 -5.48 8.94 -12.43
C TRP A 215 -4.87 7.56 -12.21
N GLY A 216 -3.69 7.30 -12.77
CA GLY A 216 -2.94 6.07 -12.50
C GLY A 216 -2.64 5.91 -11.01
N ALA A 217 -2.28 6.98 -10.32
CA ALA A 217 -2.04 6.97 -8.89
C ALA A 217 -3.34 6.75 -8.09
N LEU A 218 -4.25 7.70 -8.07
CA LEU A 218 -5.41 7.63 -7.18
C LEU A 218 -6.53 6.72 -7.70
N GLY A 219 -6.76 6.69 -9.02
CA GLY A 219 -7.72 5.80 -9.64
C GLY A 219 -7.39 4.32 -9.44
N SER A 220 -6.10 3.95 -9.46
CA SER A 220 -5.71 2.56 -9.18
C SER A 220 -5.99 2.15 -7.73
N ILE A 221 -5.89 3.05 -6.75
CA ILE A 221 -6.32 2.76 -5.37
C ILE A 221 -7.81 2.40 -5.36
N LEU A 222 -8.64 3.20 -6.03
CA LEU A 222 -10.08 2.95 -6.09
C LEU A 222 -10.38 1.61 -6.77
N LEU A 223 -9.66 1.24 -7.82
CA LEU A 223 -9.83 -0.06 -8.48
C LEU A 223 -9.33 -1.23 -7.60
N PHE A 224 -8.30 -1.00 -6.80
CA PHE A 224 -7.71 -2.02 -5.93
C PHE A 224 -8.48 -2.21 -4.62
N LEU A 225 -9.20 -1.19 -4.13
CA LEU A 225 -9.90 -1.23 -2.86
C LEU A 225 -10.91 -2.40 -2.73
N PRO A 226 -11.74 -2.72 -3.74
CA PRO A 226 -12.58 -3.92 -3.71
C PRO A 226 -11.79 -5.24 -3.68
N TYR A 227 -10.58 -5.27 -4.23
CA TYR A 227 -9.69 -6.43 -4.25
C TYR A 227 -9.06 -6.69 -2.88
N PHE A 228 -8.89 -5.64 -2.08
CA PHE A 228 -8.27 -5.68 -0.75
C PHE A 228 -8.81 -6.81 0.17
N PRO A 229 -10.12 -6.94 0.46
CA PRO A 229 -10.66 -7.92 1.40
C PRO A 229 -10.56 -9.39 0.94
N ARG A 230 -10.17 -9.62 -0.31
CA ARG A 230 -10.08 -10.96 -0.94
C ARG A 230 -8.67 -11.28 -1.42
N SER A 231 -7.70 -10.47 -1.04
CA SER A 231 -6.28 -10.62 -1.36
C SER A 231 -5.46 -10.83 -0.09
N LYS A 232 -4.19 -11.21 -0.23
CA LYS A 232 -3.26 -11.21 0.91
C LYS A 232 -3.10 -9.82 1.52
N HIS A 233 -3.37 -8.73 0.79
CA HIS A 233 -3.14 -7.35 1.26
C HIS A 233 -4.01 -6.99 2.48
N ILE A 234 -5.09 -7.74 2.74
CA ILE A 234 -5.87 -7.61 3.98
C ILE A 234 -5.00 -7.73 5.25
N HIS A 235 -3.82 -8.35 5.17
CA HIS A 235 -2.83 -8.41 6.25
C HIS A 235 -2.40 -7.04 6.79
N LEU A 236 -2.42 -5.97 5.98
CA LEU A 236 -2.06 -4.63 6.44
C LEU A 236 -2.98 -4.17 7.58
N MET A 237 -4.28 -4.49 7.47
CA MET A 237 -5.28 -4.17 8.48
C MET A 237 -5.37 -5.26 9.56
N MET A 238 -5.41 -6.52 9.14
CA MET A 238 -5.62 -7.64 10.06
C MET A 238 -4.38 -7.99 10.88
N GLY A 239 -3.17 -7.64 10.44
CA GLY A 239 -1.93 -7.92 11.16
C GLY A 239 -1.91 -7.32 12.56
N PRO A 240 -2.04 -5.99 12.70
CA PRO A 240 -2.11 -5.32 14.01
C PRO A 240 -3.28 -5.82 14.87
N ILE A 241 -4.46 -6.03 14.26
CA ILE A 241 -5.64 -6.56 14.95
C ILE A 241 -5.36 -7.96 15.51
N ASN A 242 -4.78 -8.85 14.70
CA ASN A 242 -4.42 -10.20 15.12
C ASN A 242 -3.36 -10.19 16.23
N LEU A 243 -2.42 -9.25 16.22
CA LEU A 243 -1.43 -9.10 17.29
C LEU A 243 -2.07 -8.65 18.61
N ALA A 244 -3.04 -7.73 18.55
CA ALA A 244 -3.77 -7.25 19.73
C ALA A 244 -4.62 -8.38 20.35
N PHE A 245 -5.33 -9.16 19.52
CA PHE A 245 -6.21 -10.23 19.97
C PHE A 245 -5.55 -11.62 19.98
N ARG A 246 -4.22 -11.71 19.99
CA ARG A 246 -3.51 -12.99 19.98
C ARG A 246 -3.74 -13.78 21.28
N GLN A 247 -3.72 -15.10 21.19
CA GLN A 247 -3.66 -15.97 22.37
C GLN A 247 -2.26 -15.86 23.01
N GLU A 248 -2.20 -15.65 24.33
CA GLU A 248 -0.91 -15.47 25.03
C GLU A 248 -0.10 -16.76 25.12
N LYS A 249 -0.78 -17.90 25.24
CA LYS A 249 -0.21 -19.25 25.27
C LYS A 249 -0.73 -20.07 24.08
N PRO A 250 -0.09 -20.00 22.91
CA PRO A 250 -0.49 -20.79 21.75
C PRO A 250 -0.46 -22.29 22.07
N GLY A 251 -1.52 -23.01 21.76
CA GLY A 251 -1.61 -24.46 22.00
C GLY A 251 -2.03 -24.88 23.42
N ALA A 252 -2.27 -23.93 24.32
CA ALA A 252 -2.89 -24.25 25.61
C ALA A 252 -4.35 -24.65 25.40
N LEU A 253 -4.69 -25.89 25.75
CA LEU A 253 -6.09 -26.35 25.80
C LEU A 253 -6.82 -25.60 26.91
N ARG A 254 -8.08 -25.26 26.65
CA ARG A 254 -8.96 -24.78 27.73
C ARG A 254 -9.22 -25.94 28.68
N PRO A 255 -9.25 -25.72 30.00
CA PRO A 255 -9.75 -26.71 30.93
C PRO A 255 -11.12 -27.22 30.44
N LEU A 256 -11.31 -28.53 30.48
CA LEU A 256 -12.65 -29.09 30.28
C LEU A 256 -13.47 -28.70 31.52
N ASP A 257 -14.59 -28.02 31.29
CA ASP A 257 -15.63 -27.90 32.33
C ASP A 257 -16.22 -29.31 32.51
N LEU A 258 -15.79 -30.00 33.56
CA LEU A 258 -16.36 -31.27 34.03
C LEU A 258 -17.54 -31.00 34.96
#